data_AF-A0A819IX24-F1
#
_entry.id   AF-A0A819IX24-F1
#
_cell.length_a   1.000
_cell.length_b   1.000
_cell.length_c   1.000
_cell.angle_alpha   90.00
_cell.angle_beta   90.00
_cell.angle_gamma   90.00
#
_symmetry.space_group_name_H-M   'P 1'
#
loop_
_entity.id
_entity.type
_entity.pdbx_description
1 polymer ?
#
loop_
_entity_poly.entity_id
_entity_poly.type
_entity_poly.pdbx_seq_one_letter_code
_entity_poly.pdbx_strand_id
1 'polypeptide(L)'
;VHKEVAYSDSNLRIHLARKHKLTHVLYPSQRSRQQVKPQLLSADWKEKLDNALIYAVIKDSRPFGDFRKEGFQHFLQVVLPDMNYKGPHRTTIRQRMAALYGSYRTALIDELSSVSDIALTADTWSSPRRIHFVCITAHYYDTEFGYLSKVISFRRFIERGFALRIRQFIRSELNKLKINNKICSITTDNEPSIKLAVNTKEFGIHIPCLAHGMNLTVINGLGIWWEEK
;
A
#
# COMPACT_ATOMS: atom_id res chain seq x y z
N VAL A 1 -1.20 -1.61 79.72
CA VAL A 1 -1.60 -1.59 78.29
C VAL A 1 -0.57 -0.77 77.53
N HIS A 2 0.52 -1.39 77.08
CA HIS A 2 1.49 -0.72 76.21
C HIS A 2 1.13 -1.06 74.76
N LYS A 3 0.67 -0.07 73.99
CA LYS A 3 0.51 -0.18 72.55
C LYS A 3 1.88 0.07 71.92
N GLU A 4 2.47 -0.96 71.31
CA GLU A 4 3.62 -0.80 70.43
C GLU A 4 3.24 0.09 69.25
N VAL A 5 4.01 1.15 69.04
CA VAL A 5 3.86 2.03 67.87
C VAL A 5 4.57 1.32 66.71
N ALA A 6 3.79 0.77 65.79
CA ALA A 6 4.32 0.17 64.57
C ALA A 6 4.86 1.27 63.64
N TYR A 7 6.19 1.42 63.56
CA TYR A 7 6.82 2.31 62.59
C TYR A 7 6.94 1.59 61.23
N SER A 8 6.44 2.23 60.18
CA SER A 8 6.56 1.72 58.80
C SER A 8 7.95 2.02 58.23
N ASP A 9 8.73 0.98 57.98
CA ASP A 9 10.07 1.04 57.36
C ASP A 9 10.02 0.91 55.81
N SER A 10 8.83 1.01 55.21
CA SER A 10 8.61 0.82 53.78
C SER A 10 9.47 1.75 52.90
N ASN A 11 9.59 3.03 53.28
CA ASN A 11 10.38 4.00 52.52
C ASN A 11 11.88 3.70 52.56
N LEU A 12 12.38 3.28 53.73
CA LEU A 12 13.78 2.90 53.90
C LEU A 12 14.14 1.67 53.07
N ARG A 13 13.28 0.64 53.07
CA ARG A 13 13.47 -0.57 52.26
C ARG A 13 13.47 -0.26 50.75
N ILE A 14 12.58 0.63 50.29
CA ILE A 14 12.56 1.08 48.89
C ILE A 14 13.84 1.85 48.54
N HIS A 15 14.33 2.71 49.44
CA HIS A 15 15.58 3.44 49.26
C HIS A 15 16.78 2.49 49.13
N LEU A 16 16.93 1.55 50.06
CA LEU A 16 18.00 0.54 50.06
C LEU A 16 17.98 -0.32 48.80
N ALA A 17 16.80 -0.75 48.37
CA ALA A 17 16.64 -1.50 47.13
C ALA A 17 17.04 -0.69 45.88
N ARG A 18 16.72 0.61 45.83
CA ARG A 18 16.98 1.47 44.65
C ARG A 18 18.40 2.02 44.59
N LYS A 19 18.93 2.52 45.71
CA LYS A 19 20.24 3.18 45.78
C LYS A 19 21.38 2.20 46.03
N HIS A 20 21.11 1.13 46.78
CA HIS A 20 22.13 0.16 47.18
C HIS A 20 21.94 -1.23 46.57
N LYS A 21 20.95 -1.39 45.67
CA LYS A 21 20.64 -2.66 44.96
C LYS A 21 20.31 -3.84 45.88
N LEU A 22 19.93 -3.58 47.13
CA LEU A 22 19.57 -4.60 48.13
C LEU A 22 18.12 -5.05 47.96
N THR A 23 17.77 -5.70 46.85
CA THR A 23 16.38 -6.05 46.50
C THR A 23 15.74 -7.07 47.46
N HIS A 24 16.55 -7.82 48.21
CA HIS A 24 16.07 -8.79 49.20
C HIS A 24 15.35 -8.12 50.40
N VAL A 25 15.62 -6.85 50.69
CA VAL A 25 15.02 -6.13 51.84
C VAL A 25 13.57 -5.70 51.62
N LEU A 26 13.08 -5.77 50.37
CA LEU A 26 11.71 -5.41 50.00
C LEU A 26 10.69 -6.41 50.56
N TYR A 27 9.56 -5.90 51.02
CA TYR A 27 8.40 -6.73 51.34
C TYR A 27 7.90 -7.49 50.11
N PRO A 28 7.29 -8.68 50.27
CA PRO A 28 6.72 -9.44 49.15
C PRO A 28 5.74 -8.62 48.29
N SER A 29 4.91 -7.78 48.93
CA SER A 29 3.98 -6.84 48.27
C SER A 29 4.68 -5.73 47.49
N GLN A 30 5.91 -5.35 47.86
CA GLN A 30 6.72 -4.37 47.15
C GLN A 30 7.46 -4.99 45.97
N ARG A 31 7.84 -6.28 46.08
CA ARG A 31 8.44 -7.04 44.97
C ARG A 31 7.45 -7.23 43.82
N SER A 32 6.17 -7.48 44.12
CA SER A 32 5.14 -7.57 43.07
C SER A 32 4.84 -6.22 42.38
N ARG A 33 5.04 -5.10 43.09
CA ARG A 33 4.91 -3.73 42.53
C ARG A 33 6.08 -3.32 41.63
N GLN A 34 7.20 -4.03 41.69
CA GLN A 34 8.21 -4.05 40.63
C GLN A 34 7.76 -5.00 39.51
N GLN A 35 6.49 -4.95 39.10
CA GLN A 35 6.16 -5.36 37.75
C GLN A 35 6.99 -4.49 36.83
N VAL A 36 7.94 -5.15 36.16
CA VAL A 36 8.66 -4.64 35.00
C VAL A 36 7.66 -3.81 34.21
N LYS A 37 7.80 -2.48 34.23
CA LYS A 37 7.20 -1.68 33.16
C LYS A 37 7.75 -2.34 31.90
N PRO A 38 6.93 -2.94 31.03
CA PRO A 38 7.45 -3.37 29.76
C PRO A 38 8.08 -2.11 29.18
N GLN A 39 9.38 -2.16 28.86
CA GLN A 39 10.01 -1.09 28.10
C GLN A 39 9.39 -1.14 26.70
N LEU A 40 8.14 -0.73 26.57
CA LEU A 40 7.41 -0.50 25.32
C LEU A 40 7.94 0.75 24.59
N LEU A 41 8.98 1.38 25.14
CA LEU A 41 9.53 2.69 24.74
C LEU A 41 10.88 2.58 24.02
N SER A 42 11.21 1.45 23.38
CA SER A 42 12.33 1.45 22.43
C SER A 42 11.89 2.03 21.09
N ALA A 43 12.78 2.75 20.40
CA ALA A 43 12.53 3.23 19.04
C ALA A 43 12.06 2.09 18.11
N ASP A 44 12.57 0.88 18.36
CA ASP A 44 12.23 -0.35 17.64
C ASP A 44 10.73 -0.70 17.71
N TRP A 45 10.06 -0.44 18.83
CA TRP A 45 8.62 -0.74 18.96
C TRP A 45 7.74 0.20 18.16
N LYS A 46 8.07 1.49 18.18
CA LYS A 46 7.37 2.48 17.35
C LYS A 46 7.55 2.14 15.87
N GLU A 47 8.75 1.75 15.46
CA GLU A 47 9.03 1.37 14.09
C GLU A 47 8.23 0.14 13.66
N LYS A 48 8.13 -0.89 14.51
CA LYS A 48 7.27 -2.05 14.28
C LYS A 48 5.80 -1.67 14.08
N LEU A 49 5.26 -0.79 14.95
CA LEU A 49 3.90 -0.29 14.82
C LEU A 49 3.69 0.51 13.53
N ASP A 50 4.62 1.42 13.19
CA ASP A 50 4.54 2.20 11.96
C ASP A 50 4.55 1.28 10.73
N ASN A 51 5.36 0.22 10.73
CA ASN A 51 5.42 -0.75 9.65
C ASN A 51 4.13 -1.57 9.54
N ALA A 52 3.57 -2.01 10.66
CA ALA A 52 2.27 -2.72 10.69
C ALA A 52 1.13 -1.83 10.17
N LEU A 53 1.11 -0.55 10.57
CA LEU A 53 0.12 0.40 10.06
C LEU A 53 0.29 0.65 8.56
N ILE A 54 1.52 0.81 8.06
CA ILE A 54 1.77 0.96 6.62
C ILE A 54 1.33 -0.28 5.85
N TYR A 55 1.56 -1.48 6.40
CA TYR A 55 1.04 -2.72 5.82
C TYR A 55 -0.49 -2.67 5.72
N ALA A 56 -1.20 -2.21 6.75
CA ALA A 56 -2.65 -2.02 6.69
C ALA A 56 -3.08 -0.97 5.64
N VAL A 57 -2.30 0.10 5.44
CA VAL A 57 -2.57 1.05 4.33
C VAL A 57 -2.55 0.35 2.98
N ILE A 58 -1.56 -0.51 2.76
CA ILE A 58 -1.38 -1.21 1.49
C ILE A 58 -2.43 -2.31 1.33
N LYS A 59 -2.54 -3.19 2.33
CA LYS A 59 -3.35 -4.40 2.27
C LYS A 59 -4.85 -4.09 2.26
N ASP A 60 -5.27 -3.10 3.04
CA ASP A 60 -6.68 -2.72 3.18
C ASP A 60 -7.06 -1.50 2.34
N SER A 61 -6.13 -0.97 1.53
CA SER A 61 -6.34 0.27 0.73
C SER A 61 -6.79 1.48 1.57
N ARG A 62 -6.27 1.65 2.78
CA ARG A 62 -6.68 2.74 3.68
C ARG A 62 -6.13 4.10 3.24
N PRO A 63 -6.82 5.21 3.53
CA PRO A 63 -6.25 6.54 3.35
C PRO A 63 -5.00 6.77 4.21
N PHE A 64 -4.01 7.53 3.73
CA PHE A 64 -2.79 7.80 4.49
C PHE A 64 -3.02 8.55 5.81
N GLY A 65 -4.18 9.19 5.96
CA GLY A 65 -4.55 9.88 7.20
C GLY A 65 -5.40 9.04 8.16
N ASP A 66 -5.72 7.79 7.81
CA ASP A 66 -6.78 7.04 8.48
C ASP A 66 -6.49 6.84 9.97
N PHE A 67 -5.25 6.47 10.30
CA PHE A 67 -4.85 6.19 11.69
C PHE A 67 -4.91 7.40 12.60
N ARG A 68 -4.92 8.62 12.06
CA ARG A 68 -4.96 9.88 12.81
C ARG A 68 -6.37 10.46 12.95
N LYS A 69 -7.39 9.81 12.38
CA LYS A 69 -8.80 10.18 12.58
C LYS A 69 -9.26 9.80 13.98
N GLU A 70 -10.27 10.51 14.49
CA GLU A 70 -10.78 10.38 15.86
C GLU A 70 -11.10 8.94 16.25
N GLY A 71 -11.90 8.21 15.44
CA GLY A 71 -12.28 6.83 15.77
C GLY A 71 -11.09 5.87 15.88
N PHE A 72 -10.10 5.99 14.98
CA PHE A 72 -8.91 5.13 15.03
C PHE A 72 -7.96 5.56 16.17
N GLN A 73 -7.89 6.86 16.47
CA GLN A 73 -7.15 7.35 17.63
C GLN A 73 -7.77 6.86 18.94
N HIS A 74 -9.09 6.81 19.04
CA HIS A 74 -9.78 6.23 20.20
C HIS A 74 -9.43 4.74 20.36
N PHE A 75 -9.49 3.96 19.28
CA PHE A 75 -9.05 2.56 19.30
C PHE A 75 -7.59 2.41 19.77
N LEU A 76 -6.67 3.22 19.22
CA LEU A 76 -5.27 3.19 19.62
C LEU A 76 -5.05 3.61 21.08
N GLN A 77 -5.86 4.51 21.63
CA GLN A 77 -5.79 4.87 23.06
C GLN A 77 -6.25 3.73 23.97
N VAL A 78 -7.24 2.94 23.56
CA VAL A 78 -7.69 1.77 24.33
C VAL A 78 -6.64 0.66 24.30
N VAL A 79 -6.04 0.41 23.14
CA VAL A 79 -5.04 -0.66 22.97
C VAL A 79 -3.66 -0.25 23.49
N LEU A 80 -3.29 1.03 23.38
CA LEU A 80 -1.98 1.59 23.76
C LEU A 80 -2.13 2.83 24.66
N PRO A 81 -2.73 2.70 25.87
CA PRO A 81 -3.11 3.82 26.73
C PRO A 81 -1.92 4.69 27.18
N ASP A 82 -0.76 4.08 27.43
CA ASP A 82 0.41 4.78 27.99
C ASP A 82 1.33 5.40 26.92
N MET A 83 1.01 5.28 25.62
CA MET A 83 1.95 5.62 24.54
C MET A 83 1.61 6.89 23.76
N ASN A 84 0.39 7.44 23.90
CA ASN A 84 -0.11 8.57 23.09
C ASN A 84 0.26 8.44 21.60
N TYR A 85 0.17 7.22 21.07
CA TYR A 85 0.67 6.88 19.74
C TYR A 85 -0.32 7.34 18.66
N LYS A 86 0.14 8.23 17.78
CA LYS A 86 -0.70 8.82 16.73
C LYS A 86 -0.54 8.16 15.35
N GLY A 87 0.28 7.12 15.23
CA GLY A 87 0.67 6.58 13.93
C GLY A 87 1.65 7.47 13.14
N PRO A 88 2.18 6.99 12.02
CA PRO A 88 3.05 7.79 11.16
C PRO A 88 2.30 8.96 10.52
N HIS A 89 3.01 10.04 10.18
CA HIS A 89 2.41 11.15 9.44
C HIS A 89 2.17 10.76 7.98
N ARG A 90 1.21 11.41 7.30
CA ARG A 90 0.93 11.19 5.87
C ARG A 90 2.19 11.30 5.01
N THR A 91 3.07 12.24 5.34
CA THR A 91 4.37 12.43 4.66
C THR A 91 5.29 11.23 4.85
N THR A 92 5.37 10.70 6.08
CA THR A 92 6.18 9.50 6.40
C THR A 92 5.67 8.27 5.66
N ILE A 93 4.35 8.09 5.61
CA ILE A 93 3.72 6.99 4.85
C ILE A 93 4.08 7.11 3.37
N ARG A 94 3.95 8.31 2.78
CA ARG A 94 4.32 8.55 1.37
C ARG A 94 5.78 8.22 1.07
N GLN A 95 6.70 8.65 1.93
CA GLN A 95 8.14 8.38 1.76
C GLN A 95 8.43 6.87 1.83
N ARG A 96 7.87 6.18 2.83
CA ARG A 96 8.05 4.72 2.98
C ARG A 96 7.40 3.95 1.83
N MET A 97 6.24 4.37 1.35
CA MET A 97 5.61 3.79 0.16
C MET A 97 6.45 4.00 -1.10
N ALA A 98 7.07 5.16 -1.28
CA ALA A 98 7.95 5.40 -2.41
C ALA A 98 9.19 4.48 -2.37
N ALA A 99 9.77 4.26 -1.18
CA ALA A 99 10.87 3.31 -1.00
C ALA A 99 10.43 1.88 -1.32
N LEU A 100 9.29 1.44 -0.78
CA LEU A 100 8.71 0.12 -1.07
C LEU A 100 8.44 -0.05 -2.57
N TYR A 101 7.84 0.95 -3.21
CA TYR A 101 7.61 0.94 -4.65
C TYR A 101 8.92 0.76 -5.42
N GLY A 102 10.01 1.42 -5.01
CA GLY A 102 11.33 1.21 -5.59
C GLY A 102 11.78 -0.24 -5.50
N SER A 103 11.71 -0.84 -4.32
CA SER A 103 12.05 -2.25 -4.10
C SER A 103 11.17 -3.21 -4.92
N TYR A 104 9.86 -3.00 -4.92
CA TYR A 104 8.93 -3.78 -5.74
C TYR A 104 9.20 -3.64 -7.23
N ARG A 105 9.57 -2.43 -7.69
CA ARG A 105 9.89 -2.20 -9.10
C ARG A 105 11.14 -2.96 -9.52
N THR A 106 12.19 -2.98 -8.69
CA THR A 106 13.39 -3.77 -8.95
C THR A 106 13.05 -5.26 -9.00
N ALA A 107 12.33 -5.78 -8.00
CA ALA A 107 11.91 -7.18 -7.98
C ALA A 107 11.05 -7.56 -9.19
N LEU A 108 10.16 -6.66 -9.63
CA LEU A 108 9.34 -6.87 -10.83
C LEU A 108 10.20 -6.92 -12.10
N ILE A 109 11.24 -6.09 -12.23
CA ILE A 109 12.16 -6.15 -13.38
C ILE A 109 12.88 -7.50 -13.42
N ASP A 110 13.36 -7.97 -12.26
CA ASP A 110 14.06 -9.24 -12.15
C ASP A 110 13.12 -10.41 -12.47
N GLU A 111 11.89 -10.38 -11.95
CA GLU A 111 10.86 -11.39 -12.24
C GLU A 111 10.49 -11.41 -13.73
N LEU A 112 10.25 -10.26 -14.33
CA LEU A 112 9.92 -10.16 -15.76
C LEU A 112 11.09 -10.51 -16.67
N SER A 113 12.32 -10.62 -16.15
CA SER A 113 13.50 -10.97 -16.95
C SER A 113 13.45 -12.40 -17.48
N SER A 114 12.86 -13.34 -16.72
CA SER A 114 12.71 -14.76 -17.10
C SER A 114 11.47 -15.04 -17.95
N VAL A 115 10.53 -14.11 -18.02
CA VAL A 115 9.29 -14.26 -18.81
C VAL A 115 9.58 -14.05 -20.30
N SER A 116 9.05 -14.92 -21.18
CA SER A 116 9.18 -14.78 -22.64
C SER A 116 8.08 -13.93 -23.26
N ASP A 117 6.84 -14.17 -22.85
CA ASP A 117 5.64 -13.64 -23.47
C ASP A 117 4.75 -12.93 -22.44
N ILE A 118 4.39 -11.70 -22.74
CA ILE A 118 3.58 -10.84 -21.87
C ILE A 118 2.40 -10.30 -22.67
N ALA A 119 1.20 -10.58 -22.18
CA ALA A 119 0.00 -9.90 -22.63
C ALA A 119 -0.26 -8.67 -21.75
N LEU A 120 -0.64 -7.55 -22.36
CA LEU A 120 -0.98 -6.34 -21.65
C LEU A 120 -2.49 -6.14 -21.61
N THR A 121 -3.00 -5.53 -20.56
CA THR A 121 -4.27 -4.79 -20.59
C THR A 121 -3.98 -3.33 -20.33
N ALA A 122 -4.61 -2.44 -21.09
CA ALA A 122 -4.61 -1.01 -20.84
C ALA A 122 -6.05 -0.54 -20.61
N ASP A 123 -6.34 -0.21 -19.37
CA ASP A 123 -7.64 0.32 -18.95
C ASP A 123 -7.57 1.85 -18.88
N THR A 124 -8.54 2.51 -19.49
CA THR A 124 -8.59 3.97 -19.55
C THR A 124 -9.91 4.50 -19.03
N TRP A 125 -9.86 5.55 -18.22
CA TRP A 125 -11.07 6.20 -17.75
C TRP A 125 -10.83 7.68 -17.47
N SER A 126 -11.93 8.42 -17.45
CA SER A 126 -11.95 9.85 -17.20
C SER A 126 -12.71 10.13 -15.91
N SER A 127 -12.19 11.01 -15.06
CA SER A 127 -12.99 11.56 -13.96
C SER A 127 -13.93 12.66 -14.47
N PRO A 128 -14.97 13.02 -13.69
CA PRO A 128 -15.86 14.16 -14.01
C PRO A 128 -15.14 15.50 -14.21
N ARG A 129 -13.90 15.62 -13.71
CA ARG A 129 -13.04 16.81 -13.89
C ARG A 129 -12.14 16.71 -15.13
N ARG A 130 -12.47 15.84 -16.09
CA ARG A 130 -11.70 15.64 -17.34
C ARG A 130 -10.24 15.28 -17.10
N ILE A 131 -10.00 14.57 -16.00
CA ILE A 131 -8.70 13.97 -15.70
C ILE A 131 -8.75 12.55 -16.23
N HIS A 132 -7.87 12.24 -17.17
CA HIS A 132 -7.76 10.90 -17.74
C HIS A 132 -6.76 10.07 -16.94
N PHE A 133 -7.01 8.77 -16.85
CA PHE A 133 -6.15 7.80 -16.22
C PHE A 133 -5.91 6.66 -17.19
N VAL A 134 -4.71 6.11 -17.13
CA VAL A 134 -4.34 4.87 -17.83
C VAL A 134 -3.68 3.95 -16.83
N CYS A 135 -4.21 2.76 -16.70
CA CYS A 135 -3.63 1.66 -15.93
C CYS A 135 -3.15 0.59 -16.90
N ILE A 136 -1.91 0.13 -16.75
CA ILE A 136 -1.33 -0.94 -17.55
C ILE A 136 -1.09 -2.14 -16.63
N THR A 137 -1.66 -3.28 -16.99
CA THR A 137 -1.44 -4.55 -16.29
C THR A 137 -0.72 -5.51 -17.23
N ALA A 138 0.32 -6.18 -16.73
CA ALA A 138 0.98 -7.28 -17.41
C ALA A 138 0.40 -8.60 -16.93
N HIS A 139 0.17 -9.50 -17.89
CA HIS A 139 -0.31 -10.86 -17.69
C HIS A 139 0.71 -11.82 -18.30
N TYR A 140 1.17 -12.78 -17.51
CA TYR A 140 2.21 -13.72 -17.90
C TYR A 140 2.16 -14.97 -17.03
N TYR A 141 2.90 -16.00 -17.45
CA TYR A 141 3.14 -17.19 -16.65
C TYR A 141 4.54 -17.13 -16.03
N ASP A 142 4.67 -17.58 -14.79
CA ASP A 142 5.98 -17.77 -14.15
C ASP A 142 6.65 -19.08 -14.60
N THR A 143 7.81 -19.38 -14.01
CA THR A 143 8.58 -20.59 -14.32
C THR A 143 7.89 -21.89 -13.88
N GLU A 144 6.90 -21.80 -13.00
CA GLU A 144 6.09 -22.93 -12.52
C GLU A 144 4.76 -23.03 -13.28
N PHE A 145 4.61 -22.26 -14.37
CA PHE A 145 3.38 -22.16 -15.16
C PHE A 145 2.19 -21.61 -14.37
N GLY A 146 2.46 -20.86 -13.30
CA GLY A 146 1.47 -20.09 -12.55
C GLY A 146 1.09 -18.81 -13.28
N TYR A 147 -0.21 -18.57 -13.46
CA TYR A 147 -0.72 -17.33 -14.04
C TYR A 147 -0.56 -16.15 -13.08
N LEU A 148 0.07 -15.07 -13.55
CA LEU A 148 0.26 -13.84 -12.80
C LEU A 148 -0.30 -12.64 -13.57
N SER A 149 -0.89 -11.71 -12.81
CA SER A 149 -1.44 -10.45 -13.30
C SER A 149 -1.00 -9.32 -12.38
N LYS A 150 -0.19 -8.39 -12.88
CA LYS A 150 0.40 -7.30 -12.08
C LYS A 150 0.25 -5.96 -12.77
N VAL A 151 -0.21 -4.95 -12.01
CA VAL A 151 -0.19 -3.56 -12.47
C VAL A 151 1.25 -3.11 -12.59
N ILE A 152 1.69 -2.81 -13.81
CA ILE A 152 3.06 -2.39 -14.10
C ILE A 152 3.21 -0.87 -14.20
N SER A 153 2.10 -0.17 -14.50
CA SER A 153 2.09 1.28 -14.49
C SER A 153 0.70 1.86 -14.32
N PHE A 154 0.65 3.05 -13.72
CA PHE A 154 -0.54 3.84 -13.58
C PHE A 154 -0.18 5.31 -13.76
N ARG A 155 -0.87 6.03 -14.65
CA ARG A 155 -0.59 7.44 -14.90
C ARG A 155 -1.86 8.25 -15.13
N ARG A 156 -1.82 9.47 -14.59
CA ARG A 156 -2.78 10.55 -14.84
C ARG A 156 -2.34 11.39 -16.05
N PHE A 157 -3.26 11.70 -16.95
CA PHE A 157 -3.07 12.56 -18.11
C PHE A 157 -3.98 13.80 -18.06
N ILE A 158 -3.56 14.86 -18.75
CA ILE A 158 -4.30 16.11 -18.93
C ILE A 158 -4.52 16.32 -20.44
N GLU A 159 -5.78 16.55 -20.82
CA GLU A 159 -6.49 16.43 -22.12
C GLU A 159 -5.79 16.65 -23.47
N ARG A 160 -4.60 17.24 -23.59
CA ARG A 160 -4.02 17.54 -24.94
C ARG A 160 -3.24 16.37 -25.53
N GLY A 161 -3.57 15.93 -26.74
CA GLY A 161 -2.79 14.97 -27.53
C GLY A 161 -2.74 13.57 -26.94
N PHE A 162 -3.89 13.07 -26.46
CA PHE A 162 -4.00 11.90 -25.59
C PHE A 162 -3.40 10.62 -26.21
N ALA A 163 -3.74 10.25 -27.45
CA ALA A 163 -3.27 9.01 -28.08
C ALA A 163 -1.73 8.90 -28.21
N LEU A 164 -1.07 9.93 -28.77
CA LEU A 164 0.40 9.93 -28.92
C LEU A 164 1.11 9.91 -27.56
N ARG A 165 0.58 10.64 -26.57
CA ARG A 165 1.13 10.66 -25.21
C ARG A 165 0.97 9.31 -24.51
N ILE A 166 -0.16 8.64 -24.69
CA ILE A 166 -0.37 7.29 -24.17
C ILE A 166 0.62 6.32 -24.80
N ARG A 167 0.78 6.34 -26.13
CA ARG A 167 1.77 5.47 -26.81
C ARG A 167 3.17 5.68 -26.26
N GLN A 168 3.62 6.93 -26.17
CA GLN A 168 4.94 7.26 -25.62
C GLN A 168 5.08 6.86 -24.16
N PHE A 169 4.00 7.00 -23.37
CA PHE A 169 3.97 6.55 -21.99
C PHE A 169 4.10 5.02 -21.88
N ILE A 170 3.25 4.25 -22.56
CA ILE A 170 3.31 2.78 -22.56
C ILE A 170 4.72 2.35 -22.95
N ARG A 171 5.24 2.83 -24.08
CA ARG A 171 6.60 2.55 -24.55
C ARG A 171 7.67 2.93 -23.52
N SER A 172 7.54 4.06 -22.83
CA SER A 172 8.49 4.46 -21.79
C SER A 172 8.48 3.51 -20.59
N GLU A 173 7.31 3.04 -20.17
CA GLU A 173 7.20 2.13 -19.03
C GLU A 173 7.67 0.72 -19.38
N LEU A 174 7.36 0.23 -20.58
CA LEU A 174 7.91 -1.05 -21.08
C LEU A 174 9.45 -1.01 -21.18
N ASN A 175 10.02 0.13 -21.60
CA ASN A 175 11.46 0.33 -21.64
C ASN A 175 12.10 0.32 -20.24
N LYS A 176 11.48 0.99 -19.27
CA LYS A 176 11.96 0.98 -17.87
C LYS A 176 11.93 -0.42 -17.27
N LEU A 177 10.99 -1.25 -17.71
CA LEU A 177 10.86 -2.64 -17.29
C LEU A 177 11.69 -3.63 -18.13
N LYS A 178 12.30 -3.16 -19.23
CA LYS A 178 13.08 -3.99 -20.17
C LYS A 178 12.28 -5.13 -20.80
N ILE A 179 11.01 -4.89 -21.13
CA ILE A 179 10.09 -5.91 -21.67
C ILE A 179 9.52 -5.58 -23.05
N ASN A 180 9.99 -4.55 -23.74
CA ASN A 180 9.38 -4.11 -25.01
C ASN A 180 9.33 -5.21 -26.08
N ASN A 181 10.33 -6.10 -26.09
CA ASN A 181 10.45 -7.20 -27.05
C ASN A 181 9.71 -8.47 -26.63
N LYS A 182 8.98 -8.43 -25.51
CA LYS A 182 8.26 -9.57 -24.92
C LYS A 182 6.74 -9.44 -25.04
N ILE A 183 6.26 -8.34 -25.61
CA ILE A 183 4.81 -8.06 -25.67
C ILE A 183 4.19 -8.82 -26.83
N CYS A 184 3.28 -9.74 -26.54
CA CYS A 184 2.58 -10.53 -27.56
C CYS A 184 1.22 -9.95 -27.93
N SER A 185 0.56 -9.26 -27.00
CA SER A 185 -0.74 -8.64 -27.23
C SER A 185 -1.03 -7.51 -26.25
N ILE A 186 -2.01 -6.67 -26.60
CA ILE A 186 -2.56 -5.65 -25.72
C ILE A 186 -4.08 -5.61 -25.85
N THR A 187 -4.78 -5.69 -24.72
CA THR A 187 -6.23 -5.60 -24.64
C THR A 187 -6.65 -4.23 -24.13
N THR A 188 -7.61 -3.57 -24.80
CA THR A 188 -8.09 -2.23 -24.41
C THR A 188 -9.61 -2.10 -24.47
N ASP A 189 -10.18 -1.15 -23.74
CA ASP A 189 -11.63 -0.82 -23.67
C ASP A 189 -12.25 -0.28 -24.98
N ASN A 190 -11.51 -0.33 -26.11
CA ASN A 190 -11.95 0.15 -27.42
C ASN A 190 -12.23 1.67 -27.51
N GLU A 191 -11.76 2.48 -26.55
CA GLU A 191 -11.82 3.95 -26.66
C GLU A 191 -10.96 4.43 -27.86
N PRO A 192 -11.42 5.40 -28.67
CA PRO A 192 -10.74 5.78 -29.91
C PRO A 192 -9.26 6.17 -29.74
N SER A 193 -8.93 6.91 -28.68
CA SER A 193 -7.58 7.39 -28.40
C SER A 193 -6.62 6.27 -28.01
N ILE A 194 -7.03 5.34 -27.13
CA ILE A 194 -6.20 4.19 -26.75
C ILE A 194 -6.03 3.24 -27.92
N LYS A 195 -7.08 3.00 -28.73
CA LYS A 195 -6.96 2.21 -29.97
C LYS A 195 -5.92 2.80 -30.90
N LEU A 196 -5.99 4.10 -31.15
CA LEU A 196 -5.00 4.78 -31.97
C LEU A 196 -3.61 4.70 -31.35
N ALA A 197 -3.49 4.80 -30.01
CA ALA A 197 -2.22 4.70 -29.30
C ALA A 197 -1.58 3.31 -29.48
N VAL A 198 -2.35 2.24 -29.40
CA VAL A 198 -1.86 0.85 -29.41
C VAL A 198 -1.83 0.19 -30.78
N ASN A 199 -2.38 0.82 -31.82
CA ASN A 199 -2.37 0.32 -33.19
C ASN A 199 -0.98 0.44 -33.83
N THR A 200 -0.01 -0.31 -33.30
CA THR A 200 1.37 -0.44 -33.79
C THR A 200 1.85 -1.86 -33.52
N LYS A 201 2.86 -2.32 -34.28
CA LYS A 201 3.49 -3.62 -34.03
C LYS A 201 4.27 -3.67 -32.71
N GLU A 202 4.50 -2.54 -32.06
CA GLU A 202 5.27 -2.44 -30.80
C GLU A 202 4.58 -3.15 -29.62
N PHE A 203 3.25 -3.34 -29.70
CA PHE A 203 2.46 -3.92 -28.62
C PHE A 203 1.80 -5.27 -29.01
N GLY A 204 2.33 -5.93 -30.04
CA GLY A 204 1.79 -7.19 -30.54
C GLY A 204 0.39 -7.04 -31.14
N ILE A 205 -0.46 -8.05 -30.94
CA ILE A 205 -1.84 -8.05 -31.45
C ILE A 205 -2.73 -7.21 -30.52
N HIS A 206 -3.45 -6.25 -31.09
CA HIS A 206 -4.51 -5.54 -30.35
C HIS A 206 -5.77 -6.39 -30.26
N ILE A 207 -6.27 -6.56 -29.03
CA ILE A 207 -7.50 -7.30 -28.73
C ILE A 207 -8.52 -6.30 -28.14
N PRO A 208 -9.72 -6.14 -28.72
CA PRO A 208 -10.74 -5.31 -28.10
C PRO A 208 -11.31 -6.00 -26.85
N CYS A 209 -11.63 -5.21 -25.81
CA CYS A 209 -12.26 -5.72 -24.60
C CYS A 209 -13.63 -6.32 -24.92
N LEU A 210 -13.78 -7.63 -24.69
CA LEU A 210 -15.03 -8.36 -24.91
C LEU A 210 -16.17 -7.80 -24.05
N ALA A 211 -15.89 -7.50 -22.77
CA ALA A 211 -16.90 -6.98 -21.86
C ALA A 211 -17.46 -5.64 -22.33
N HIS A 212 -16.59 -4.74 -22.82
CA HIS A 212 -17.02 -3.48 -23.42
C HIS A 212 -17.83 -3.72 -24.70
N GLY A 213 -17.39 -4.64 -25.56
CA GLY A 213 -18.15 -5.03 -26.75
C GLY A 213 -19.55 -5.53 -26.42
N MET A 214 -19.69 -6.42 -25.43
CA MET A 214 -20.99 -6.91 -24.96
C MET A 214 -21.86 -5.78 -24.39
N ASN A 215 -21.28 -4.89 -23.60
CA ASN A 215 -21.99 -3.72 -23.07
C ASN A 215 -22.53 -2.84 -24.20
N LEU A 216 -21.72 -2.55 -25.23
CA LEU A 216 -22.18 -1.80 -26.40
C LEU A 216 -23.29 -2.54 -27.16
N THR A 217 -23.20 -3.86 -27.31
CA THR A 217 -24.27 -4.66 -27.94
C THR A 217 -25.60 -4.52 -27.19
N VAL A 218 -25.56 -4.59 -25.86
CA VAL A 218 -26.76 -4.44 -25.02
C VAL A 218 -27.32 -3.02 -25.10
N ILE A 219 -26.47 -2.00 -24.96
CA ILE A 219 -26.88 -0.58 -25.03
C ILE A 219 -27.52 -0.27 -26.39
N ASN A 220 -26.84 -0.64 -27.49
CA ASN A 220 -27.33 -0.39 -28.84
C ASN A 220 -28.60 -1.20 -29.15
N GLY A 221 -28.65 -2.46 -28.69
CA GLY A 221 -29.79 -3.35 -28.93
C GLY A 221 -31.06 -2.94 -28.19
N LEU A 222 -30.93 -2.41 -26.97
CA LEU A 222 -32.06 -1.91 -26.19
C LEU A 222 -32.51 -0.48 -26.59
N GLY A 223 -31.75 0.19 -27.47
CA GLY A 223 -32.00 1.58 -27.82
C GLY A 223 -31.90 2.51 -26.61
N ILE A 224 -31.20 2.10 -25.55
CA ILE A 224 -30.95 2.93 -24.38
C ILE A 224 -29.81 3.87 -24.77
N TRP A 225 -30.15 4.92 -25.50
CA TRP A 225 -29.30 6.08 -25.63
C TRP A 225 -29.16 6.67 -24.23
N TRP A 226 -28.08 6.33 -23.54
CA TRP A 226 -27.57 7.22 -22.52
C TRP A 226 -27.12 8.47 -23.27
N GLU A 227 -27.99 9.48 -23.32
CA GLU A 227 -27.56 10.86 -23.56
C GLU A 227 -26.52 11.17 -22.47
N GLU A 228 -25.23 10.97 -22.77
CA GLU A 228 -24.15 11.36 -21.87
C GLU A 228 -24.14 12.88 -21.73
N LYS A 229 -24.45 13.33 -20.49
CA LYS A 229 -24.01 14.61 -19.94
C LYS A 229 -22.58 14.52 -19.46
#